data_AF-A0A7V1BE50-F1
#
_entry.id   AF-A0A7V1BE50-F1
#
_cell.length_a   1.000
_cell.length_b   1.000
_cell.length_c   1.000
_cell.angle_alpha   90.00
_cell.angle_beta   90.00
_cell.angle_gamma   90.00
#
_symmetry.space_group_name_H-M   'P 1'
#
loop_
_entity.id
_entity.type
_entity.pdbx_description
1 polymer ?
#
loop_
_entity_poly.entity_id
_entity_poly.type
_entity_poly.pdbx_seq_one_letter_code
_entity_poly.pdbx_strand_id
1 'polypeptide(L)'
;MTLPFANSIPTPSRPVHIHTIQDVWDWIVSHAKDPAQPKKDNPHGFRLQYLTKLQSHCSGAPFATIFAGADLLVEFDQNFPKVKKGVHPRGDLPQDIETYKKWRQGARKAIEMAIGATAEKVELRSRQDGWTELLSAIKLHCTDGGVIQNPKRAIPVTKLAEVARRARIEPWELAIDGTLEHLKGAFAVPDDREHLRRAQRFLNDYSFLPELAAVLPEIPASVFPTLCQRTALPMHIEAFLAQLVDRAAMVRDEVSGKDSQSVSDGTKKGWLSALRHHLRSLSQCPAEPDLDYNAPGTNLATVNNVAGLFHVDHLKATLRQTEAQEHLPDHLSHVSAYDYYGAIMVVLSRNDLLDDATYKAIAKSKFMKDGRELANGMTDANKTWCKALITDPRATKRFRNMHRVLMAKANEIFDTADAEGRSLTIAEITQVRQLGTCAAASAIEYAGRPIRLNNCLGLRMRGSTRNFQAPPKRPTLLRFRAC
;
A
#
# COMPACT_ATOMS: atom_id res chain seq x y z
N MET A 1 46.32 50.81 -6.01
CA MET A 1 46.54 49.44 -6.52
C MET A 1 45.48 48.55 -5.91
N THR A 2 44.41 48.26 -6.65
CA THR A 2 43.36 47.32 -6.27
C THR A 2 43.51 46.09 -7.16
N LEU A 3 43.92 44.97 -6.58
CA LEU A 3 43.97 43.69 -7.26
C LEU A 3 42.55 43.09 -7.32
N PRO A 4 42.09 42.59 -8.49
CA PRO A 4 40.86 41.83 -8.58
C PRO A 4 41.16 40.34 -8.32
N PHE A 5 40.70 39.80 -7.19
CA PHE A 5 40.61 38.35 -7.01
C PHE A 5 39.24 37.88 -7.49
N ALA A 6 39.15 37.54 -8.77
CA ALA A 6 38.12 36.64 -9.26
C ALA A 6 38.58 35.21 -9.01
N ASN A 7 38.17 34.61 -7.89
CA ASN A 7 38.35 33.18 -7.66
C ASN A 7 37.43 32.41 -8.63
N SER A 8 37.97 32.09 -9.81
CA SER A 8 37.41 31.03 -10.65
C SER A 8 37.72 29.70 -9.97
N ILE A 9 36.68 29.05 -9.43
CA ILE A 9 36.80 27.69 -8.92
C ILE A 9 37.24 26.81 -10.11
N PRO A 10 38.37 26.07 -10.02
CA PRO A 10 38.79 25.18 -11.10
C PRO A 10 37.68 24.17 -11.38
N THR A 11 37.26 24.04 -12.64
CA THR A 11 36.30 23.01 -13.02
C THR A 11 36.97 21.65 -12.82
N PRO A 12 36.42 20.76 -11.96
CA PRO A 12 37.00 19.44 -11.74
C PRO A 12 37.03 18.65 -13.05
N SER A 13 38.10 17.88 -13.26
CA SER A 13 38.23 16.99 -14.43
C SER A 13 37.11 15.96 -14.42
N ARG A 14 36.50 15.69 -15.58
CA ARG A 14 35.42 14.71 -15.73
C ARG A 14 35.87 13.33 -15.18
N PRO A 15 35.18 12.76 -14.18
CA PRO A 15 35.53 11.45 -13.66
C PRO A 15 35.30 10.37 -14.72
N VAL A 16 36.25 9.44 -14.85
CA VAL A 16 36.20 8.32 -15.81
C VAL A 16 35.22 7.23 -15.36
N HIS A 17 35.15 7.01 -14.05
CA HIS A 17 34.21 6.10 -13.40
C HIS A 17 33.55 6.80 -12.21
N ILE A 18 32.30 6.46 -11.92
CA ILE A 18 31.53 7.08 -10.84
C ILE A 18 31.28 6.01 -9.78
N HIS A 19 31.98 6.14 -8.66
CA HIS A 19 31.92 5.18 -7.55
C HIS A 19 31.46 5.85 -6.25
N THR A 20 31.63 7.17 -6.12
CA THR A 20 31.31 7.93 -4.93
C THR A 20 30.35 9.08 -5.23
N ILE A 21 29.74 9.66 -4.20
CA ILE A 21 28.97 10.91 -4.37
C ILE A 21 29.86 12.09 -4.73
N GLN A 22 31.16 12.05 -4.40
CA GLN A 22 32.10 13.05 -4.87
C GLN A 22 32.23 13.00 -6.40
N ASP A 23 32.32 11.79 -6.99
CA ASP A 23 32.33 11.64 -8.46
C ASP A 23 31.02 12.14 -9.10
N VAL A 24 29.88 11.92 -8.45
CA VAL A 24 28.58 12.46 -8.90
C VAL A 24 28.61 14.00 -8.88
N TRP A 25 29.15 14.60 -7.82
CA TRP A 25 29.30 16.05 -7.71
C TRP A 25 30.19 16.60 -8.84
N ASP A 26 31.39 16.05 -9.01
CA ASP A 26 32.37 16.48 -10.01
C ASP A 26 31.86 16.27 -11.43
N TRP A 27 31.12 15.19 -11.67
CA TRP A 27 30.43 14.97 -12.93
C TRP A 27 29.38 16.06 -13.20
N ILE A 28 28.56 16.44 -12.23
CA ILE A 28 27.55 17.49 -12.45
C ILE A 28 28.20 18.86 -12.65
N VAL A 29 29.25 19.20 -11.88
CA VAL A 29 29.97 20.47 -12.03
C VAL A 29 30.59 20.58 -13.42
N SER A 30 31.22 19.51 -13.93
CA SER A 30 31.81 19.49 -15.27
C SER A 30 30.78 19.60 -16.43
N HIS A 31 29.50 19.29 -16.18
CA HIS A 31 28.42 19.39 -17.17
C HIS A 31 27.50 20.60 -16.95
N ALA A 32 27.72 21.38 -15.89
CA ALA A 32 26.95 22.59 -15.59
C ALA A 32 27.56 23.80 -16.30
N LYS A 33 26.76 24.51 -17.09
CA LYS A 33 27.17 25.71 -17.83
C LYS A 33 27.62 26.86 -16.90
N ASP A 34 27.00 26.95 -15.72
CA ASP A 34 27.39 27.86 -14.63
C ASP A 34 27.12 27.18 -13.26
N PRO A 35 28.12 26.52 -12.65
CA PRO A 35 27.94 25.84 -11.36
C PRO A 35 27.51 26.77 -10.21
N ALA A 36 27.77 28.08 -10.33
CA ALA A 36 27.51 29.07 -9.27
C ALA A 36 26.10 29.67 -9.32
N GLN A 37 25.40 29.62 -10.47
CA GLN A 37 24.03 30.11 -10.62
C GLN A 37 23.04 29.00 -11.02
N PRO A 38 22.40 28.34 -10.04
CA PRO A 38 21.52 27.22 -10.32
C PRO A 38 20.08 27.72 -10.60
N LYS A 39 19.85 28.45 -11.71
CA LYS A 39 18.50 28.82 -12.21
C LYS A 39 18.42 28.81 -13.75
N LYS A 40 17.22 29.11 -14.26
CA LYS A 40 16.68 28.90 -15.64
C LYS A 40 17.77 28.78 -16.73
N ASP A 41 17.71 27.70 -17.49
CA ASP A 41 18.66 27.29 -18.55
C ASP A 41 19.94 26.55 -18.08
N ASN A 42 20.03 26.16 -16.80
CA ASN A 42 21.09 25.28 -16.28
C ASN A 42 20.53 24.06 -15.51
N PRO A 43 20.09 23.00 -16.21
CA PRO A 43 19.48 21.82 -15.57
C PRO A 43 20.46 21.03 -14.71
N HIS A 44 21.76 21.07 -15.00
CA HIS A 44 22.80 20.40 -14.19
C HIS A 44 23.10 21.19 -12.92
N GLY A 45 23.25 22.52 -13.00
CA GLY A 45 23.43 23.38 -11.83
C GLY A 45 22.25 23.34 -10.85
N PHE A 46 21.01 23.23 -11.34
CA PHE A 46 19.84 23.02 -10.47
C PHE A 46 19.96 21.76 -9.58
N ARG A 47 20.65 20.73 -10.05
CA ARG A 47 20.80 19.47 -9.30
C ARG A 47 21.89 19.54 -8.22
N LEU A 48 22.87 20.43 -8.36
CA LEU A 48 23.89 20.68 -7.33
C LEU A 48 23.25 21.10 -6.01
N GLN A 49 22.16 21.88 -6.06
CA GLN A 49 21.40 22.29 -4.87
C GLN A 49 20.97 21.10 -4.00
N TYR A 50 20.55 19.98 -4.62
CA TYR A 50 20.10 18.79 -3.90
C TYR A 50 21.28 18.02 -3.28
N LEU A 51 22.44 18.02 -3.94
CA LEU A 51 23.66 17.42 -3.40
C LEU A 51 24.28 18.28 -2.28
N THR A 52 24.25 19.60 -2.39
CA THR A 52 24.67 20.49 -1.29
C THR A 52 23.81 20.24 -0.06
N LYS A 53 22.51 20.08 -0.26
CA LYS A 53 21.58 19.73 0.81
C LYS A 53 21.84 18.31 1.36
N LEU A 54 22.26 17.36 0.53
CA LEU A 54 22.70 16.03 0.99
C LEU A 54 23.89 16.13 1.94
N GLN A 55 24.90 16.94 1.62
CA GLN A 55 26.04 17.19 2.51
C GLN A 55 25.59 17.72 3.88
N SER A 56 24.64 18.66 3.89
CA SER A 56 24.07 19.21 5.13
C SER A 56 23.33 18.15 5.96
N HIS A 57 22.65 17.19 5.32
CA HIS A 57 21.97 16.08 6.00
C HIS A 57 22.94 15.03 6.57
N CYS A 58 24.20 15.06 6.15
CA CYS A 58 25.28 14.19 6.62
C CYS A 58 26.27 14.96 7.51
N SER A 59 25.78 15.96 8.26
CA SER A 59 26.57 16.76 9.20
C SER A 59 27.77 17.47 8.57
N GLY A 60 27.72 17.77 7.27
CA GLY A 60 28.82 18.43 6.57
C GLY A 60 29.99 17.50 6.23
N ALA A 61 29.83 16.17 6.38
CA ALA A 61 30.86 15.21 5.98
C ALA A 61 31.29 15.43 4.51
N PRO A 62 32.59 15.27 4.17
CA PRO A 62 33.05 15.34 2.78
C PRO A 62 32.31 14.31 1.91
N PHE A 63 31.91 14.65 0.68
CA PHE A 63 31.19 13.69 -0.19
C PHE A 63 31.95 12.38 -0.44
N ALA A 64 33.28 12.41 -0.36
CA ALA A 64 34.15 11.23 -0.44
C ALA A 64 33.90 10.18 0.67
N THR A 65 33.20 10.55 1.75
CA THR A 65 32.95 9.68 2.91
C THR A 65 31.48 9.35 3.13
N ILE A 66 30.56 9.92 2.35
CA ILE A 66 29.11 9.79 2.59
C ILE A 66 28.57 8.42 2.12
N PHE A 67 29.18 7.84 1.07
CA PHE A 67 28.84 6.51 0.52
C PHE A 67 30.09 5.90 -0.11
N ALA A 68 30.45 4.68 0.29
CA ALA A 68 31.73 4.07 -0.04
C ALA A 68 31.61 2.65 -0.63
N GLY A 69 30.40 2.07 -0.71
CA GLY A 69 30.22 0.75 -1.29
C GLY A 69 29.88 0.78 -2.78
N ALA A 70 29.56 -0.41 -3.30
CA ALA A 70 29.56 -0.68 -4.75
C ALA A 70 28.32 -0.18 -5.50
N ASP A 71 27.21 0.12 -4.82
CA ASP A 71 25.96 0.59 -5.45
C ASP A 71 25.41 1.84 -4.75
N LEU A 72 25.77 3.00 -5.33
CA LEU A 72 25.36 4.32 -4.87
C LEU A 72 23.84 4.51 -4.75
N LEU A 73 23.04 3.86 -5.60
CA LEU A 73 21.58 4.02 -5.57
C LEU A 73 20.95 3.22 -4.44
N VAL A 74 21.49 2.03 -4.14
CA VAL A 74 21.03 1.20 -3.03
C VAL A 74 21.41 1.85 -1.70
N GLU A 75 22.66 2.30 -1.56
CA GLU A 75 23.12 2.98 -0.35
C GLU A 75 22.34 4.28 -0.09
N PHE A 76 22.08 5.07 -1.12
CA PHE A 76 21.25 6.26 -1.01
C PHE A 76 19.82 5.91 -0.54
N ASP A 77 19.21 4.86 -1.11
CA ASP A 77 17.84 4.45 -0.75
C ASP A 77 17.75 3.90 0.69
N GLN A 78 18.81 3.25 1.20
CA GLN A 78 18.90 2.77 2.58
C GLN A 78 19.03 3.93 3.58
N ASN A 79 19.94 4.86 3.33
CA ASN A 79 20.21 6.00 4.22
C ASN A 79 19.10 7.07 4.17
N PHE A 80 18.42 7.17 3.03
CA PHE A 80 17.30 8.08 2.80
C PHE A 80 16.08 7.31 2.27
N PRO A 81 15.30 6.65 3.15
CA PRO A 81 14.17 5.81 2.75
C PRO A 81 13.02 6.61 2.11
N LYS A 82 12.14 5.95 1.35
CA LYS A 82 10.89 6.59 0.91
C LYS A 82 9.95 6.81 2.11
N VAL A 83 9.20 7.91 2.10
CA VAL A 83 8.12 8.17 3.06
C VAL A 83 7.06 7.06 2.93
N LYS A 84 6.78 6.36 4.03
CA LYS A 84 5.74 5.33 4.11
C LYS A 84 4.64 5.80 5.07
N LYS A 85 3.37 5.62 4.68
CA LYS A 85 2.18 5.93 5.52
C LYS A 85 2.17 7.35 6.12
N GLY A 86 2.75 8.33 5.43
CA GLY A 86 2.81 9.72 5.90
C GLY A 86 3.75 9.96 7.09
N VAL A 87 4.66 9.04 7.38
CA VAL A 87 5.67 9.20 8.45
C VAL A 87 7.00 9.62 7.83
N HIS A 88 7.63 10.65 8.39
CA HIS A 88 8.94 11.11 7.95
C HIS A 88 10.01 10.06 8.33
N PRO A 89 10.76 9.49 7.36
CA PRO A 89 11.67 8.36 7.62
C PRO A 89 12.96 8.76 8.34
N ARG A 90 13.26 10.06 8.38
CA ARG A 90 14.45 10.65 9.01
C ARG A 90 14.05 11.81 9.91
N GLY A 91 13.41 11.50 11.04
CA GLY A 91 12.85 12.51 11.96
C GLY A 91 13.89 13.47 12.55
N ASP A 92 15.17 13.12 12.43
CA ASP A 92 16.33 13.94 12.74
C ASP A 92 16.52 15.13 11.78
N LEU A 93 15.95 15.08 10.58
CA LEU A 93 16.08 16.17 9.60
C LEU A 93 15.02 17.26 9.84
N PRO A 94 15.37 18.55 9.74
CA PRO A 94 14.48 19.67 10.05
C PRO A 94 13.40 19.96 8.99
N GLN A 95 13.30 19.15 7.95
CA GLN A 95 12.41 19.38 6.81
C GLN A 95 11.09 18.63 6.95
N ASP A 96 10.02 19.22 6.42
CA ASP A 96 8.73 18.55 6.32
C ASP A 96 8.74 17.40 5.28
N ILE A 97 7.70 16.57 5.33
CA ILE A 97 7.54 15.38 4.48
C ILE A 97 7.56 15.70 2.97
N GLU A 98 6.93 16.79 2.54
CA GLU A 98 6.85 17.14 1.12
C GLU A 98 8.19 17.70 0.62
N THR A 99 8.85 18.51 1.44
CA THR A 99 10.20 19.00 1.20
C THR A 99 11.20 17.84 1.10
N TYR A 100 11.10 16.85 1.99
CA TYR A 100 11.91 15.63 1.95
C TYR A 100 11.71 14.83 0.65
N LYS A 101 10.45 14.58 0.25
CA LYS A 101 10.14 13.84 -0.98
C LYS A 101 10.75 14.50 -2.21
N LYS A 102 10.58 15.82 -2.35
CA LYS A 102 11.12 16.60 -3.47
C LYS A 102 12.65 16.56 -3.49
N TRP A 103 13.28 16.82 -2.34
CA TRP A 103 14.73 16.76 -2.23
C TRP A 103 15.27 15.37 -2.58
N ARG A 104 14.72 14.31 -1.97
CA ARG A 104 15.13 12.92 -2.20
C ARG A 104 15.01 12.54 -3.68
N GLN A 105 13.90 12.92 -4.33
CA GLN A 105 13.70 12.68 -5.76
C GLN A 105 14.75 13.43 -6.60
N GLY A 106 15.07 14.68 -6.25
CA GLY A 106 16.09 15.47 -6.93
C GLY A 106 17.50 14.89 -6.80
N ALA A 107 17.90 14.54 -5.57
CA ALA A 107 19.19 13.92 -5.27
C ALA A 107 19.34 12.57 -5.97
N ARG A 108 18.33 11.69 -5.90
CA ARG A 108 18.35 10.40 -6.60
C ARG A 108 18.49 10.56 -8.12
N LYS A 109 17.76 11.51 -8.72
CA LYS A 109 17.88 11.81 -10.16
C LYS A 109 19.28 12.31 -10.54
N ALA A 110 19.94 13.04 -9.66
CA ALA A 110 21.31 13.50 -9.87
C ALA A 110 22.28 12.31 -9.95
N ILE A 111 22.14 11.35 -9.04
CA ILE A 111 22.90 10.09 -9.04
C ILE A 111 22.60 9.28 -10.31
N GLU A 112 21.32 9.05 -10.64
CA GLU A 112 20.90 8.31 -11.85
C GLU A 112 21.42 8.91 -13.16
N MET A 113 21.65 10.22 -13.19
CA MET A 113 22.23 10.88 -14.37
C MET A 113 23.72 10.67 -14.47
N ALA A 114 24.42 10.86 -13.35
CA ALA A 114 25.87 10.73 -13.32
C ALA A 114 26.27 9.29 -13.71
N ILE A 115 25.65 8.26 -13.12
CA ILE A 115 25.97 6.85 -13.41
C ILE A 115 25.54 6.39 -14.81
N GLY A 116 24.96 7.26 -15.65
CA GLY A 116 24.53 6.92 -17.00
C GLY A 116 23.17 6.23 -17.11
N ALA A 117 22.52 5.85 -16.01
CA ALA A 117 21.21 5.18 -16.03
C ALA A 117 20.11 6.02 -16.73
N THR A 118 20.22 7.35 -16.70
CA THR A 118 19.31 8.22 -17.46
C THR A 118 19.59 8.17 -18.95
N ALA A 119 20.86 8.14 -19.37
CA ALA A 119 21.25 8.02 -20.77
C ALA A 119 20.86 6.64 -21.33
N GLU A 120 21.08 5.57 -20.56
CA GLU A 120 20.63 4.22 -20.90
C GLU A 120 19.10 4.17 -21.10
N LYS A 121 18.31 4.74 -20.19
CA LYS A 121 16.85 4.83 -20.35
C LYS A 121 16.45 5.58 -21.62
N VAL A 122 17.17 6.64 -21.99
CA VAL A 122 16.89 7.42 -23.20
C VAL A 122 17.25 6.61 -24.44
N GLU A 123 18.41 5.96 -24.45
CA GLU A 123 18.85 5.08 -25.54
C GLU A 123 17.83 3.96 -25.76
N LEU A 124 17.48 3.22 -24.71
CA LEU A 124 16.46 2.17 -24.76
C LEU A 124 15.12 2.68 -25.28
N ARG A 125 14.71 3.92 -24.95
CA ARG A 125 13.45 4.50 -25.43
C ARG A 125 13.51 4.96 -26.89
N SER A 126 14.69 5.34 -27.38
CA SER A 126 14.89 5.79 -28.76
C SER A 126 15.00 4.66 -29.79
N ARG A 127 15.21 3.41 -29.34
CA ARG A 127 15.29 2.25 -30.24
C ARG A 127 14.03 2.11 -31.08
N GLN A 128 14.22 1.85 -32.36
CA GLN A 128 13.16 1.48 -33.30
C GLN A 128 13.17 -0.04 -33.41
N ASP A 129 12.21 -0.68 -32.75
CA ASP A 129 12.07 -2.13 -32.60
C ASP A 129 10.58 -2.49 -32.48
N GLY A 130 10.25 -3.78 -32.30
CA GLY A 130 8.87 -4.24 -32.19
C GLY A 130 8.10 -3.58 -31.05
N TRP A 131 8.79 -3.19 -29.97
CA TRP A 131 8.19 -2.45 -28.86
C TRP A 131 7.76 -1.04 -29.26
N THR A 132 8.52 -0.37 -30.13
CA THR A 132 8.14 0.95 -30.64
C THR A 132 6.92 0.88 -31.54
N GLU A 133 6.79 -0.17 -32.34
CA GLU A 133 5.58 -0.45 -33.13
C GLU A 133 4.37 -0.72 -32.23
N LEU A 134 4.52 -1.62 -31.23
CA LEU A 134 3.47 -1.93 -30.27
C LEU A 134 3.00 -0.70 -29.48
N LEU A 135 3.92 0.13 -28.98
CA LEU A 135 3.56 1.35 -28.24
C LEU A 135 2.85 2.37 -29.12
N SER A 136 3.20 2.43 -30.41
CA SER A 136 2.52 3.30 -31.38
C SER A 136 1.11 2.81 -31.67
N ALA A 137 0.92 1.49 -31.85
CA ALA A 137 -0.39 0.88 -32.02
C ALA A 137 -1.30 1.08 -30.79
N ILE A 138 -0.77 0.92 -29.57
CA ILE A 138 -1.51 1.22 -28.35
C ILE A 138 -1.92 2.70 -28.28
N LYS A 139 -1.03 3.61 -28.66
CA LYS A 139 -1.32 5.05 -28.66
C LYS A 139 -2.46 5.40 -29.60
N LEU A 140 -2.50 4.79 -30.79
CA LEU A 140 -3.58 4.95 -31.76
C LEU A 140 -4.95 4.62 -31.16
N HIS A 141 -5.03 3.52 -30.39
CA HIS A 141 -6.26 3.07 -29.75
C HIS A 141 -6.61 3.77 -28.43
N CYS A 142 -5.74 4.66 -27.95
CA CYS A 142 -5.94 5.48 -26.75
C CYS A 142 -6.44 6.91 -27.06
N THR A 143 -6.46 7.33 -28.32
CA THR A 143 -6.94 8.66 -28.75
C THR A 143 -8.41 8.64 -29.17
N ASP A 144 -9.11 9.76 -28.93
CA ASP A 144 -10.48 10.12 -29.34
C ASP A 144 -11.38 8.98 -29.87
N GLY A 145 -12.14 8.35 -28.97
CA GLY A 145 -13.12 7.31 -29.31
C GLY A 145 -12.55 5.90 -29.49
N GLY A 146 -11.24 5.72 -29.28
CA GLY A 146 -10.58 4.42 -29.31
C GLY A 146 -11.11 3.41 -28.26
N VAL A 147 -10.90 2.12 -28.54
CA VAL A 147 -11.37 1.00 -27.70
C VAL A 147 -10.74 1.03 -26.29
N ILE A 148 -9.57 1.64 -26.14
CA ILE A 148 -8.86 1.77 -24.87
C ILE A 148 -9.29 3.06 -24.19
N GLN A 149 -10.43 3.01 -23.51
CA GLN A 149 -11.06 4.18 -22.86
C GLN A 149 -10.20 4.87 -21.80
N ASN A 150 -9.25 4.15 -21.18
CA ASN A 150 -8.38 4.69 -20.14
C ASN A 150 -6.91 4.55 -20.52
N PRO A 151 -6.29 5.60 -21.11
CA PRO A 151 -4.89 5.59 -21.50
C PRO A 151 -3.92 5.30 -20.34
N LYS A 152 -4.33 5.55 -19.09
CA LYS A 152 -3.49 5.24 -17.92
C LYS A 152 -3.27 3.74 -17.75
N ARG A 153 -4.14 2.88 -18.29
CA ARG A 153 -3.97 1.42 -18.29
C ARG A 153 -2.80 0.97 -19.18
N ALA A 154 -2.42 1.77 -20.18
CA ALA A 154 -1.32 1.48 -21.09
C ALA A 154 0.06 1.86 -20.53
N ILE A 155 0.14 2.77 -19.54
CA ILE A 155 1.40 3.25 -18.94
C ILE A 155 2.35 2.10 -18.50
N PRO A 156 1.88 1.00 -17.88
CA PRO A 156 2.75 -0.11 -17.51
C PRO A 156 3.44 -0.78 -18.71
N VAL A 157 2.88 -0.71 -19.92
CA VAL A 157 3.47 -1.33 -21.13
C VAL A 157 4.77 -0.64 -21.51
N THR A 158 4.88 0.69 -21.33
CA THR A 158 6.14 1.41 -21.51
C THR A 158 7.23 0.86 -20.58
N LYS A 159 6.86 0.48 -19.35
CA LYS A 159 7.80 -0.12 -18.40
C LYS A 159 8.19 -1.53 -18.79
N LEU A 160 7.24 -2.34 -19.27
CA LEU A 160 7.52 -3.66 -19.82
C LEU A 160 8.50 -3.57 -21.00
N ALA A 161 8.29 -2.65 -21.94
CA ALA A 161 9.20 -2.43 -23.07
C ALA A 161 10.63 -2.11 -22.60
N GLU A 162 10.81 -1.24 -21.61
CA GLU A 162 12.14 -0.94 -21.05
C GLU A 162 12.83 -2.17 -20.44
N VAL A 163 12.08 -3.01 -19.71
CA VAL A 163 12.64 -4.22 -19.08
C VAL A 163 12.92 -5.29 -20.14
N ALA A 164 12.02 -5.46 -21.11
CA ALA A 164 12.19 -6.40 -22.21
C ALA A 164 13.38 -6.04 -23.10
N ARG A 165 13.60 -4.76 -23.40
CA ARG A 165 14.79 -4.30 -24.15
C ARG A 165 16.10 -4.57 -23.41
N ARG A 166 16.12 -4.48 -22.06
CA ARG A 166 17.28 -4.90 -21.25
C ARG A 166 17.48 -6.41 -21.30
N ALA A 167 16.40 -7.18 -21.29
CA ALA A 167 16.41 -8.63 -21.44
C ALA A 167 16.63 -9.10 -22.89
N ARG A 168 16.66 -8.17 -23.87
CA ARG A 168 16.70 -8.45 -25.31
C ARG A 168 15.56 -9.36 -25.79
N ILE A 169 14.36 -9.11 -25.28
CA ILE A 169 13.13 -9.82 -25.62
C ILE A 169 12.27 -8.90 -26.49
N GLU A 170 11.82 -9.38 -27.63
CA GLU A 170 10.87 -8.69 -28.51
C GLU A 170 9.41 -9.00 -28.12
N PRO A 171 8.42 -8.18 -28.54
CA PRO A 171 7.05 -8.36 -28.07
C PRO A 171 6.41 -9.69 -28.49
N TRP A 172 6.76 -10.23 -29.67
CA TRP A 172 6.28 -11.54 -30.14
C TRP A 172 6.88 -12.73 -29.38
N GLU A 173 7.93 -12.52 -28.59
CA GLU A 173 8.57 -13.56 -27.79
C GLU A 173 7.93 -13.72 -26.39
N LEU A 174 6.96 -12.88 -26.04
CA LEU A 174 6.36 -12.84 -24.70
C LEU A 174 5.64 -14.13 -24.26
N ALA A 175 5.34 -15.02 -25.20
CA ALA A 175 4.71 -16.32 -24.95
C ALA A 175 5.71 -17.48 -24.85
N ILE A 176 7.00 -17.26 -25.16
CA ILE A 176 8.02 -18.33 -25.14
C ILE A 176 8.30 -18.77 -23.69
N ASP A 177 8.44 -20.07 -23.48
CA ASP A 177 8.79 -20.63 -22.17
C ASP A 177 10.12 -20.06 -21.64
N GLY A 178 10.16 -19.75 -20.35
CA GLY A 178 11.35 -19.14 -19.71
C GLY A 178 11.44 -17.61 -19.82
N THR A 179 10.62 -16.97 -20.66
CA THR A 179 10.56 -15.50 -20.81
C THR A 179 10.39 -14.77 -19.48
N LEU A 180 9.54 -15.30 -18.58
CA LEU A 180 9.31 -14.68 -17.27
C LEU A 180 10.58 -14.65 -16.40
N GLU A 181 11.42 -15.69 -16.45
CA GLU A 181 12.66 -15.72 -15.69
C GLU A 181 13.73 -14.81 -16.31
N HIS A 182 13.80 -14.73 -17.64
CA HIS A 182 14.66 -13.73 -18.32
C HIS A 182 14.25 -12.28 -18.01
N LEU A 183 12.95 -11.96 -18.08
CA LEU A 183 12.43 -10.64 -17.72
C LEU A 183 12.76 -10.31 -16.26
N LYS A 184 12.64 -11.29 -15.36
CA LYS A 184 12.97 -11.14 -13.94
C LYS A 184 14.45 -10.87 -13.70
N GLY A 185 15.34 -11.48 -14.49
CA GLY A 185 16.78 -11.18 -14.47
C GLY A 185 17.12 -9.74 -14.87
N ALA A 186 16.24 -9.07 -15.63
CA ALA A 186 16.42 -7.70 -16.09
C ALA A 186 15.71 -6.63 -15.20
N PHE A 187 15.18 -7.02 -14.03
CA PHE A 187 14.55 -6.08 -13.11
C PHE A 187 15.56 -5.08 -12.54
N ALA A 188 15.20 -3.80 -12.58
CA ALA A 188 16.00 -2.72 -12.00
C ALA A 188 15.48 -2.31 -10.62
N VAL A 189 14.18 -2.50 -10.36
CA VAL A 189 13.56 -2.18 -9.07
C VAL A 189 12.57 -3.26 -8.63
N PRO A 190 12.33 -3.44 -7.31
CA PRO A 190 11.38 -4.44 -6.81
C PRO A 190 9.96 -4.32 -7.37
N ASP A 191 9.52 -3.08 -7.65
CA ASP A 191 8.17 -2.79 -8.18
C ASP A 191 7.99 -3.19 -9.65
N ASP A 192 9.08 -3.51 -10.40
CA ASP A 192 9.02 -3.87 -11.82
C ASP A 192 8.08 -5.06 -12.05
N ARG A 193 8.08 -6.04 -11.14
CA ARG A 193 7.19 -7.22 -11.23
C ARG A 193 5.72 -6.82 -11.33
N GLU A 194 5.26 -5.91 -10.48
CA GLU A 194 3.85 -5.51 -10.45
C GLU A 194 3.48 -4.69 -11.69
N HIS A 195 4.39 -3.85 -12.17
CA HIS A 195 4.20 -3.11 -13.41
C HIS A 195 4.11 -4.04 -14.61
N LEU A 196 5.04 -5.00 -14.74
CA LEU A 196 5.05 -5.95 -15.84
C LEU A 196 3.82 -6.87 -15.82
N ARG A 197 3.39 -7.33 -14.64
CA ARG A 197 2.15 -8.10 -14.50
C ARG A 197 0.93 -7.35 -15.04
N ARG A 198 0.81 -6.05 -14.74
CA ARG A 198 -0.28 -5.21 -15.26
C ARG A 198 -0.16 -5.01 -16.77
N ALA A 199 1.05 -4.83 -17.28
CA ALA A 199 1.31 -4.70 -18.72
C ALA A 199 0.93 -5.99 -19.48
N GLN A 200 1.36 -7.16 -19.02
CA GLN A 200 1.06 -8.45 -19.66
C GLN A 200 -0.45 -8.71 -19.72
N ARG A 201 -1.18 -8.43 -18.62
CA ARG A 201 -2.66 -8.52 -18.62
C ARG A 201 -3.29 -7.55 -19.61
N PHE A 202 -2.79 -6.31 -19.65
CA PHE A 202 -3.27 -5.32 -20.61
C PHE A 202 -3.06 -5.80 -22.05
N LEU A 203 -1.89 -6.34 -22.38
CA LEU A 203 -1.63 -6.88 -23.72
C LEU A 203 -2.57 -8.05 -24.05
N ASN A 204 -2.83 -8.96 -23.11
CA ASN A 204 -3.76 -10.07 -23.32
C ASN A 204 -5.21 -9.57 -23.50
N ASP A 205 -5.65 -8.60 -22.68
CA ASP A 205 -7.00 -8.02 -22.75
C ASP A 205 -7.27 -7.36 -24.12
N TYR A 206 -6.26 -6.77 -24.75
CA TYR A 206 -6.38 -6.02 -26.01
C TYR A 206 -5.71 -6.71 -27.21
N SER A 207 -5.29 -7.96 -27.06
CA SER A 207 -4.63 -8.76 -28.11
C SER A 207 -5.52 -8.99 -29.33
N PHE A 208 -6.84 -8.80 -29.21
CA PHE A 208 -7.78 -8.89 -30.32
C PHE A 208 -7.71 -7.72 -31.31
N LEU A 209 -7.05 -6.62 -30.96
CA LEU A 209 -6.90 -5.47 -31.84
C LEU A 209 -5.86 -5.81 -32.93
N PRO A 210 -6.19 -5.72 -34.23
CA PRO A 210 -5.31 -6.18 -35.32
C PRO A 210 -3.90 -5.59 -35.28
N GLU A 211 -3.77 -4.30 -34.96
CA GLU A 211 -2.48 -3.60 -34.91
C GLU A 211 -1.62 -4.05 -33.72
N LEU A 212 -2.24 -4.52 -32.62
CA LEU A 212 -1.53 -5.11 -31.50
C LEU A 212 -1.22 -6.59 -31.79
N ALA A 213 -2.18 -7.33 -32.34
CA ALA A 213 -2.04 -8.74 -32.72
C ALA A 213 -0.87 -8.95 -33.69
N ALA A 214 -0.65 -8.02 -34.62
CA ALA A 214 0.42 -8.09 -35.61
C ALA A 214 1.84 -8.12 -35.02
N VAL A 215 2.02 -7.60 -33.79
CA VAL A 215 3.32 -7.51 -33.11
C VAL A 215 3.39 -8.35 -31.83
N LEU A 216 2.28 -8.96 -31.43
CA LEU A 216 2.17 -9.82 -30.25
C LEU A 216 2.24 -11.31 -30.65
N PRO A 217 2.56 -12.22 -29.71
CA PRO A 217 2.48 -13.65 -29.97
C PRO A 217 1.04 -14.07 -30.31
N GLU A 218 0.91 -15.11 -31.15
CA GLU A 218 -0.39 -15.71 -31.48
C GLU A 218 -1.11 -16.29 -30.25
N ILE A 219 -0.33 -16.73 -29.26
CA ILE A 219 -0.82 -17.26 -27.98
C ILE A 219 -0.67 -16.16 -26.92
N PRO A 220 -1.61 -16.02 -25.98
CA PRO A 220 -1.53 -15.00 -24.93
C PRO A 220 -0.19 -14.99 -24.18
N ALA A 221 0.36 -13.80 -23.95
CA ALA A 221 1.62 -13.63 -23.24
C ALA A 221 1.54 -14.21 -21.82
N SER A 222 2.65 -14.82 -21.39
CA SER A 222 2.78 -15.32 -20.03
C SER A 222 2.70 -14.16 -19.02
N VAL A 223 1.86 -14.28 -17.99
CA VAL A 223 1.66 -13.25 -16.97
C VAL A 223 2.41 -13.63 -15.70
N PHE A 224 3.19 -12.70 -15.12
CA PHE A 224 3.83 -12.94 -13.83
C PHE A 224 2.81 -13.36 -12.77
N PRO A 225 3.02 -14.50 -12.07
CA PRO A 225 2.07 -14.97 -11.08
C PRO A 225 1.99 -13.97 -9.93
N THR A 226 0.77 -13.82 -9.39
CA THR A 226 0.57 -13.12 -8.11
C THR A 226 1.30 -13.84 -6.98
N LEU A 227 1.59 -13.15 -5.87
CA LEU A 227 2.11 -13.81 -4.66
C LEU A 227 1.22 -15.01 -4.27
N CYS A 228 -0.11 -14.84 -4.30
CA CYS A 228 -1.07 -15.90 -4.05
C CYS A 228 -0.95 -17.11 -5.01
N GLN A 229 -0.57 -16.89 -6.27
CA GLN A 229 -0.37 -17.96 -7.26
C GLN A 229 0.98 -18.66 -7.10
N ARG A 230 2.04 -17.94 -6.71
CA ARG A 230 3.35 -18.56 -6.41
C ARG A 230 3.27 -19.50 -5.20
N THR A 231 2.41 -19.16 -4.25
CA THR A 231 2.13 -19.96 -3.05
C THR A 231 0.76 -20.63 -3.16
N ALA A 232 0.34 -20.99 -4.38
CA ALA A 232 -0.93 -21.67 -4.58
C ALA A 232 -0.90 -23.00 -3.82
N LEU A 233 -1.95 -23.23 -3.02
CA LEU A 233 -2.10 -24.51 -2.36
C LEU A 233 -2.63 -25.53 -3.38
N PRO A 234 -2.26 -26.81 -3.24
CA PRO A 234 -2.87 -27.90 -4.01
C PRO A 234 -4.40 -27.84 -4.00
N MET A 235 -5.03 -28.20 -5.13
CA MET A 235 -6.47 -28.04 -5.33
C MET A 235 -7.31 -28.79 -4.29
N HIS A 236 -6.86 -29.98 -3.88
CA HIS A 236 -7.55 -30.77 -2.85
C HIS A 236 -7.53 -30.09 -1.48
N ILE A 237 -6.45 -29.38 -1.15
CA ILE A 237 -6.35 -28.57 0.07
C ILE A 237 -7.29 -27.37 -0.01
N GLU A 238 -7.27 -26.62 -1.11
CA GLU A 238 -8.17 -25.47 -1.31
C GLU A 238 -9.65 -25.87 -1.19
N ALA A 239 -10.04 -27.00 -1.78
CA ALA A 239 -11.39 -27.54 -1.66
C ALA A 239 -11.75 -27.88 -0.21
N PHE A 240 -10.84 -28.52 0.53
CA PHE A 240 -11.04 -28.84 1.94
C PHE A 240 -11.19 -27.58 2.81
N LEU A 241 -10.36 -26.56 2.59
CA LEU A 241 -10.46 -25.29 3.33
C LEU A 241 -11.79 -24.58 3.10
N ALA A 242 -12.27 -24.56 1.85
CA ALA A 242 -13.58 -23.99 1.52
C ALA A 242 -14.70 -24.70 2.28
N GLN A 243 -14.67 -26.04 2.33
CA GLN A 243 -15.64 -26.84 3.09
C GLN A 243 -15.60 -26.56 4.60
N LEU A 244 -14.40 -26.38 5.19
CA LEU A 244 -14.29 -26.01 6.60
C LEU A 244 -14.92 -24.64 6.89
N VAL A 245 -14.67 -23.66 6.02
CA VAL A 245 -15.22 -22.30 6.15
C VAL A 245 -16.74 -22.31 5.99
N ASP A 246 -17.27 -23.06 5.03
CA ASP A 246 -18.73 -23.14 4.83
C ASP A 246 -19.44 -23.85 5.98
N ARG A 247 -18.84 -24.92 6.53
CA ARG A 247 -19.35 -25.55 7.76
C ARG A 247 -19.29 -24.60 8.95
N ALA A 248 -18.16 -23.91 9.15
CA ALA A 248 -18.02 -22.94 10.23
C ALA A 248 -18.91 -21.69 10.07
N ALA A 249 -19.44 -21.43 8.87
CA ALA A 249 -20.23 -20.23 8.58
C ALA A 249 -21.60 -20.24 9.25
N MET A 250 -22.11 -21.42 9.60
CA MET A 250 -23.38 -21.60 10.30
C MET A 250 -23.12 -22.28 11.64
N VAL A 251 -23.79 -21.81 12.69
CA VAL A 251 -23.82 -22.49 13.98
C VAL A 251 -25.23 -23.01 14.17
N ARG A 252 -25.36 -24.32 14.38
CA ARG A 252 -26.65 -24.89 14.72
C ARG A 252 -26.93 -24.55 16.17
N ASP A 253 -28.07 -23.90 16.43
CA ASP A 253 -28.53 -23.66 17.78
C ASP A 253 -28.99 -25.00 18.38
N GLU A 254 -28.26 -25.50 19.38
CA GLU A 254 -28.54 -26.77 20.05
C GLU A 254 -29.90 -26.77 20.77
N VAL A 255 -30.40 -25.59 21.17
CA VAL A 255 -31.66 -25.45 21.91
C VAL A 255 -32.85 -25.41 20.95
N SER A 256 -32.77 -24.60 19.89
CA SER A 256 -33.88 -24.44 18.94
C SER A 256 -33.81 -25.40 17.73
N GLY A 257 -32.67 -26.07 17.53
CA GLY A 257 -32.40 -26.97 16.41
C GLY A 257 -32.25 -26.26 15.06
N LYS A 258 -32.37 -24.92 15.03
CA LYS A 258 -32.32 -24.07 13.84
C LYS A 258 -30.90 -23.58 13.57
N ASP A 259 -30.57 -23.42 12.29
CA ASP A 259 -29.29 -22.86 11.89
C ASP A 259 -29.29 -21.34 12.07
N SER A 260 -28.20 -20.80 12.60
CA SER A 260 -27.96 -19.37 12.65
C SER A 260 -27.87 -18.78 11.24
N GLN A 261 -28.17 -17.50 11.07
CA GLN A 261 -27.86 -16.79 9.84
C GLN A 261 -26.37 -16.95 9.49
N SER A 262 -26.08 -17.38 8.26
CA SER A 262 -24.70 -17.50 7.78
C SER A 262 -23.92 -16.20 7.98
N VAL A 263 -22.66 -16.32 8.37
CA VAL A 263 -21.74 -15.18 8.36
C VAL A 263 -21.60 -14.60 6.95
N SER A 264 -21.23 -13.33 6.87
CA SER A 264 -21.06 -12.61 5.61
C SER A 264 -19.97 -13.21 4.71
N ASP A 265 -20.08 -13.05 3.40
CA ASP A 265 -19.05 -13.48 2.44
C ASP A 265 -17.68 -12.84 2.71
N GLY A 266 -17.66 -11.60 3.22
CA GLY A 266 -16.44 -10.93 3.65
C GLY A 266 -15.75 -11.69 4.79
N THR A 267 -16.52 -12.15 5.78
CA THR A 267 -16.03 -12.97 6.89
C THR A 267 -15.49 -14.30 6.40
N LYS A 268 -16.22 -15.00 5.51
CA LYS A 268 -15.77 -16.27 4.90
C LYS A 268 -14.43 -16.10 4.18
N LYS A 269 -14.28 -15.04 3.37
CA LYS A 269 -13.03 -14.71 2.68
C LYS A 269 -11.88 -14.43 3.65
N GLY A 270 -12.16 -13.75 4.76
CA GLY A 270 -11.19 -13.50 5.83
C GLY A 270 -10.70 -14.80 6.47
N TRP A 271 -11.62 -15.67 6.87
CA TRP A 271 -11.31 -16.99 7.43
C TRP A 271 -10.49 -17.85 6.47
N LEU A 272 -10.90 -17.93 5.20
CA LEU A 272 -10.19 -18.69 4.18
C LEU A 272 -8.77 -18.15 3.97
N SER A 273 -8.59 -16.83 4.03
CA SER A 273 -7.25 -16.21 3.93
C SER A 273 -6.37 -16.56 5.12
N ALA A 274 -6.93 -16.62 6.33
CA ALA A 274 -6.21 -17.02 7.53
C ALA A 274 -5.76 -18.49 7.48
N LEU A 275 -6.65 -19.40 7.09
CA LEU A 275 -6.31 -20.82 6.92
C LEU A 275 -5.23 -21.03 5.84
N ARG A 276 -5.34 -20.32 4.71
CA ARG A 276 -4.32 -20.36 3.65
C ARG A 276 -2.98 -19.84 4.15
N HIS A 277 -2.98 -18.80 4.97
CA HIS A 277 -1.75 -18.27 5.57
C HIS A 277 -1.09 -19.34 6.45
N HIS A 278 -1.84 -19.97 7.37
CA HIS A 278 -1.33 -21.06 8.22
C HIS A 278 -0.63 -22.14 7.40
N LEU A 279 -1.31 -22.70 6.38
CA LEU A 279 -0.73 -23.77 5.57
C LEU A 279 0.49 -23.34 4.76
N ARG A 280 0.51 -22.11 4.23
CA ARG A 280 1.70 -21.59 3.53
C ARG A 280 2.88 -21.39 4.47
N SER A 281 2.63 -20.82 5.65
CA SER A 281 3.64 -20.62 6.68
C SER A 281 4.20 -21.95 7.19
N LEU A 282 3.38 -23.00 7.22
CA LEU A 282 3.79 -24.32 7.69
C LEU A 282 4.97 -24.91 6.89
N SER A 283 4.97 -24.70 5.57
CA SER A 283 6.07 -25.14 4.69
C SER A 283 7.40 -24.40 4.93
N GLN A 284 7.38 -23.32 5.71
CA GLN A 284 8.53 -22.48 6.04
C GLN A 284 8.99 -22.65 7.49
N CYS A 285 8.25 -23.41 8.31
CA CYS A 285 8.62 -23.65 9.70
C CYS A 285 9.80 -24.64 9.77
N PRO A 286 10.93 -24.26 10.40
CA PRO A 286 12.02 -25.21 10.67
C PRO A 286 11.58 -26.26 11.69
N ALA A 287 12.31 -27.38 11.75
CA ALA A 287 12.18 -28.30 12.87
C ALA A 287 12.73 -27.62 14.14
N GLU A 288 12.03 -27.77 15.26
CA GLU A 288 12.40 -27.21 16.56
C GLU A 288 12.36 -28.34 17.61
N PRO A 289 13.40 -29.21 17.68
CA PRO A 289 13.42 -30.35 18.61
C PRO A 289 13.28 -29.94 20.07
N ASP A 290 13.85 -28.79 20.45
CA ASP A 290 13.76 -28.23 21.80
C ASP A 290 12.33 -27.88 22.23
N LEU A 291 11.41 -27.75 21.25
CA LEU A 291 9.99 -27.47 21.44
C LEU A 291 9.10 -28.64 20.99
N ASP A 292 9.69 -29.83 20.84
CA ASP A 292 9.05 -31.07 20.39
C ASP A 292 8.42 -30.99 18.99
N TYR A 293 8.97 -30.13 18.11
CA TYR A 293 8.50 -29.97 16.73
C TYR A 293 9.46 -30.63 15.74
N ASN A 294 9.35 -31.95 15.60
CA ASN A 294 10.32 -32.76 14.84
C ASN A 294 9.91 -33.04 13.38
N ALA A 295 8.64 -32.89 13.03
CA ALA A 295 8.10 -33.25 11.72
C ALA A 295 7.44 -32.04 11.02
N PRO A 296 8.23 -31.14 10.39
CA PRO A 296 7.67 -30.00 9.69
C PRO A 296 6.86 -30.42 8.45
N GLY A 297 5.73 -29.76 8.22
CA GLY A 297 4.89 -29.96 7.04
C GLY A 297 5.54 -29.38 5.78
N THR A 298 6.56 -30.07 5.25
CA THR A 298 7.42 -29.55 4.18
C THR A 298 6.85 -29.68 2.78
N ASN A 299 6.04 -30.71 2.49
CA ASN A 299 5.45 -30.93 1.16
C ASN A 299 3.93 -31.05 1.22
N LEU A 300 3.23 -29.94 0.96
CA LEU A 300 1.76 -29.89 0.94
C LEU A 300 1.15 -30.67 -0.23
N ALA A 301 1.90 -30.93 -1.31
CA ALA A 301 1.38 -31.60 -2.50
C ALA A 301 1.10 -33.10 -2.27
N THR A 302 1.80 -33.73 -1.34
CA THR A 302 1.70 -35.17 -1.05
C THR A 302 0.87 -35.48 0.21
N VAL A 303 0.29 -34.46 0.85
CA VAL A 303 -0.48 -34.65 2.09
C VAL A 303 -1.87 -35.19 1.76
N ASN A 304 -2.15 -36.40 2.24
CA ASN A 304 -3.46 -37.03 2.14
C ASN A 304 -4.39 -36.65 3.32
N ASN A 305 -3.83 -36.42 4.51
CA ASN A 305 -4.59 -36.00 5.69
C ASN A 305 -4.49 -34.47 5.90
N VAL A 306 -5.36 -33.70 5.23
CA VAL A 306 -5.37 -32.24 5.33
C VAL A 306 -5.76 -31.75 6.74
N ALA A 307 -6.62 -32.48 7.45
CA ALA A 307 -7.00 -32.14 8.83
C ALA A 307 -5.79 -32.21 9.78
N GLY A 308 -4.88 -33.17 9.55
CA GLY A 308 -3.64 -33.30 10.31
C GLY A 308 -2.73 -32.06 10.24
N LEU A 309 -2.84 -31.22 9.20
CA LEU A 309 -2.07 -29.98 9.08
C LEU A 309 -2.49 -28.89 10.09
N PHE A 310 -3.59 -29.11 10.81
CA PHE A 310 -4.07 -28.25 11.89
C PHE A 310 -3.79 -28.85 13.28
N HIS A 311 -2.92 -29.86 13.38
CA HIS A 311 -2.45 -30.37 14.67
C HIS A 311 -1.86 -29.24 15.52
N VAL A 312 -1.98 -29.39 16.85
CA VAL A 312 -1.57 -28.38 17.82
C VAL A 312 -0.11 -27.93 17.62
N ASP A 313 0.80 -28.84 17.28
CA ASP A 313 2.21 -28.51 17.10
C ASP A 313 2.45 -27.68 15.84
N HIS A 314 1.72 -27.96 14.76
CA HIS A 314 1.74 -27.14 13.55
C HIS A 314 1.19 -25.74 13.81
N LEU A 315 0.09 -25.61 14.56
CA LEU A 315 -0.48 -24.30 14.94
C LEU A 315 0.48 -23.48 15.80
N LYS A 316 1.16 -24.13 16.75
CA LYS A 316 2.16 -23.46 17.59
C LYS A 316 3.39 -23.04 16.76
N ALA A 317 3.86 -23.90 15.85
CA ALA A 317 5.02 -23.62 15.01
C ALA A 317 4.77 -22.45 14.04
N THR A 318 3.60 -22.40 13.40
CA THR A 318 3.25 -21.28 12.52
C THR A 318 3.09 -19.97 13.27
N LEU A 319 2.54 -20.02 14.50
CA LEU A 319 2.43 -18.84 15.37
C LEU A 319 3.81 -18.27 15.71
N ARG A 320 4.75 -19.12 16.14
CA ARG A 320 6.14 -18.73 16.41
C ARG A 320 6.83 -18.17 15.16
N GLN A 321 6.62 -18.81 14.01
CA GLN A 321 7.18 -18.34 12.75
C GLN A 321 6.64 -16.94 12.37
N THR A 322 5.35 -16.71 12.63
CA THR A 322 4.72 -15.41 12.38
C THR A 322 5.29 -14.35 13.33
N GLU A 323 5.44 -14.67 14.61
CA GLU A 323 6.09 -13.79 15.60
C GLU A 323 7.53 -13.45 15.20
N ALA A 324 8.32 -14.43 14.75
CA ALA A 324 9.69 -14.20 14.30
C ALA A 324 9.79 -13.28 13.08
N GLN A 325 8.74 -13.22 12.23
CA GLN A 325 8.76 -12.48 10.98
C GLN A 325 7.98 -11.16 11.01
N GLU A 326 7.22 -10.85 12.07
CA GLU A 326 6.28 -9.72 12.06
C GLU A 326 6.93 -8.33 11.89
N HIS A 327 8.22 -8.23 12.23
CA HIS A 327 9.01 -7.01 12.11
C HIS A 327 9.50 -6.76 10.67
N LEU A 328 9.43 -7.78 9.80
CA LEU A 328 9.91 -7.72 8.43
C LEU A 328 8.88 -7.08 7.49
N PRO A 329 9.33 -6.35 6.45
CA PRO A 329 8.43 -5.85 5.42
C PRO A 329 7.75 -7.01 4.68
N ASP A 330 6.50 -6.82 4.25
CA ASP A 330 5.67 -7.79 3.52
C ASP A 330 5.20 -9.03 4.31
N HIS A 331 5.45 -9.08 5.63
CA HIS A 331 4.89 -10.07 6.54
C HIS A 331 3.66 -9.53 7.32
N LEU A 332 2.93 -10.42 7.99
CA LEU A 332 1.79 -10.01 8.82
C LEU A 332 2.27 -9.17 10.00
N SER A 333 1.59 -8.04 10.24
CA SER A 333 1.78 -7.31 11.49
C SER A 333 1.16 -8.09 12.66
N HIS A 334 1.61 -7.79 13.87
CA HIS A 334 1.11 -8.41 15.11
C HIS A 334 -0.42 -8.43 15.21
N VAL A 335 -1.06 -7.30 14.92
CA VAL A 335 -2.54 -7.17 14.96
C VAL A 335 -3.20 -8.06 13.92
N SER A 336 -2.67 -8.10 12.69
CA SER A 336 -3.22 -8.96 11.64
C SER A 336 -2.98 -10.44 11.93
N ALA A 337 -1.85 -10.79 12.53
CA ALA A 337 -1.58 -12.14 13.02
C ALA A 337 -2.60 -12.54 14.10
N TYR A 338 -2.85 -11.68 15.09
CA TYR A 338 -3.88 -11.90 16.11
C TYR A 338 -5.26 -12.18 15.48
N ASP A 339 -5.69 -11.36 14.53
CA ASP A 339 -6.98 -11.55 13.83
C ASP A 339 -7.01 -12.86 13.04
N TYR A 340 -5.90 -13.23 12.39
CA TYR A 340 -5.78 -14.45 11.60
C TYR A 340 -5.85 -15.70 12.48
N TYR A 341 -5.07 -15.77 13.56
CA TYR A 341 -5.12 -16.91 14.49
C TYR A 341 -6.44 -16.96 15.25
N GLY A 342 -7.07 -15.81 15.55
CA GLY A 342 -8.45 -15.75 16.04
C GLY A 342 -9.44 -16.40 15.06
N ALA A 343 -9.35 -16.06 13.78
CA ALA A 343 -10.17 -16.65 12.73
C ALA A 343 -9.93 -18.17 12.57
N ILE A 344 -8.67 -18.60 12.57
CA ILE A 344 -8.30 -20.03 12.49
C ILE A 344 -8.94 -20.78 13.66
N MET A 345 -8.77 -20.30 14.90
CA MET A 345 -9.35 -20.95 16.08
C MET A 345 -10.88 -21.05 15.98
N VAL A 346 -11.57 -20.00 15.53
CA VAL A 346 -13.03 -20.04 15.34
C VAL A 346 -13.43 -21.11 14.33
N VAL A 347 -12.77 -21.18 13.17
CA VAL A 347 -13.11 -22.17 12.14
C VAL A 347 -12.84 -23.59 12.63
N LEU A 348 -11.69 -23.82 13.26
CA LEU A 348 -11.31 -25.16 13.73
C LEU A 348 -12.23 -25.63 14.87
N SER A 349 -12.57 -24.77 15.84
CA SER A 349 -13.51 -25.11 16.91
C SER A 349 -14.89 -25.46 16.38
N ARG A 350 -15.38 -24.76 15.34
CA ARG A 350 -16.69 -25.06 14.73
C ARG A 350 -16.70 -26.31 13.83
N ASN A 351 -15.53 -26.90 13.58
CA ASN A 351 -15.39 -28.14 12.82
C ASN A 351 -14.87 -29.29 13.69
N ASP A 352 -14.87 -29.13 15.03
CA ASP A 352 -14.35 -30.13 15.98
C ASP A 352 -12.88 -30.52 15.73
N LEU A 353 -12.10 -29.62 15.14
CA LEU A 353 -10.67 -29.80 14.87
C LEU A 353 -9.77 -29.11 15.92
N LEU A 354 -10.37 -28.50 16.94
CA LEU A 354 -9.65 -27.79 17.99
C LEU A 354 -10.32 -28.02 19.34
N ASP A 355 -9.59 -28.66 20.26
CA ASP A 355 -10.06 -28.87 21.62
C ASP A 355 -9.90 -27.59 22.48
N ASP A 356 -10.65 -27.54 23.58
CA ASP A 356 -10.68 -26.39 24.48
C ASP A 356 -9.30 -26.15 25.15
N ALA A 357 -8.53 -27.21 25.39
CA ALA A 357 -7.18 -27.13 25.94
C ALA A 357 -6.22 -26.39 24.99
N THR A 358 -6.20 -26.77 23.71
CA THR A 358 -5.37 -26.13 22.69
C THR A 358 -5.84 -24.72 22.41
N TYR A 359 -7.16 -24.49 22.31
CA TYR A 359 -7.73 -23.15 22.17
C TYR A 359 -7.21 -22.23 23.30
N LYS A 360 -7.32 -22.68 24.56
CA LYS A 360 -6.84 -21.91 25.71
C LYS A 360 -5.34 -21.71 25.69
N ALA A 361 -4.54 -22.70 25.28
CA ALA A 361 -3.10 -22.59 25.19
C ALA A 361 -2.67 -21.50 24.19
N ILE A 362 -3.23 -21.53 22.97
CA ILE A 362 -2.94 -20.53 21.93
C ILE A 362 -3.45 -19.16 22.36
N ALA A 363 -4.72 -19.05 22.81
CA ALA A 363 -5.34 -17.78 23.18
C ALA A 363 -4.67 -17.10 24.39
N LYS A 364 -3.98 -17.86 25.26
CA LYS A 364 -3.27 -17.34 26.43
C LYS A 364 -1.76 -17.14 26.20
N SER A 365 -1.24 -17.50 25.03
CA SER A 365 0.14 -17.22 24.65
C SER A 365 0.43 -15.72 24.76
N LYS A 366 1.71 -15.37 25.03
CA LYS A 366 2.13 -13.98 25.14
C LYS A 366 1.81 -13.20 23.87
N PHE A 367 2.19 -13.76 22.72
CA PHE A 367 1.93 -13.18 21.41
C PHE A 367 0.45 -12.85 21.18
N MET A 368 -0.48 -13.75 21.53
CA MET A 368 -1.92 -13.49 21.36
C MET A 368 -2.48 -12.46 22.36
N LYS A 369 -1.91 -12.37 23.57
CA LYS A 369 -2.31 -11.34 24.56
C LYS A 369 -1.86 -9.96 24.11
N ASP A 370 -0.60 -9.83 23.73
CA ASP A 370 -0.01 -8.57 23.26
C ASP A 370 -0.73 -8.10 21.99
N GLY A 371 -0.99 -9.01 21.05
CA GLY A 371 -1.78 -8.73 19.84
C GLY A 371 -3.21 -8.26 20.15
N ARG A 372 -3.88 -8.84 21.15
CA ARG A 372 -5.20 -8.39 21.62
C ARG A 372 -5.15 -6.98 22.20
N GLU A 373 -4.14 -6.68 23.00
CA GLU A 373 -3.96 -5.35 23.59
C GLU A 373 -3.70 -4.31 22.51
N LEU A 374 -2.89 -4.64 21.51
CA LEU A 374 -2.64 -3.78 20.34
C LEU A 374 -3.90 -3.59 19.49
N ALA A 375 -4.69 -4.65 19.27
CA ALA A 375 -5.93 -4.59 18.51
C ALA A 375 -7.01 -3.76 19.22
N ASN A 376 -7.07 -3.83 20.55
CA ASN A 376 -7.99 -3.04 21.37
C ASN A 376 -7.48 -1.61 21.64
N GLY A 377 -6.18 -1.37 21.45
CA GLY A 377 -5.52 -0.10 21.69
C GLY A 377 -5.74 0.92 20.57
N MET A 378 -5.65 2.21 20.91
CA MET A 378 -5.45 3.24 19.89
C MET A 378 -4.06 3.06 19.26
N THR A 379 -3.98 3.09 17.93
CA THR A 379 -2.68 3.16 17.23
C THR A 379 -1.89 4.38 17.70
N ASP A 380 -0.56 4.36 17.64
CA ASP A 380 0.24 5.51 18.08
C ASP A 380 0.00 6.76 17.24
N ALA A 381 -0.36 6.59 15.97
CA ALA A 381 -0.86 7.67 15.13
C ALA A 381 -2.15 8.29 15.71
N ASN A 382 -3.12 7.46 16.11
CA ASN A 382 -4.36 7.94 16.73
C ASN A 382 -4.08 8.58 18.10
N LYS A 383 -3.21 8.00 18.93
CA LYS A 383 -2.80 8.62 20.21
C LYS A 383 -2.16 9.98 19.98
N THR A 384 -1.25 10.10 19.01
CA THR A 384 -0.57 11.36 18.68
C THR A 384 -1.55 12.40 18.18
N TRP A 385 -2.47 12.01 17.29
CA TRP A 385 -3.53 12.88 16.81
C TRP A 385 -4.47 13.32 17.95
N CYS A 386 -4.93 12.39 18.80
CA CYS A 386 -5.76 12.72 19.97
C CYS A 386 -5.03 13.65 20.95
N LYS A 387 -3.74 13.43 21.19
CA LYS A 387 -2.91 14.33 22.01
C LYS A 387 -2.87 15.72 21.39
N ALA A 388 -2.50 15.84 20.11
CA ALA A 388 -2.45 17.12 19.41
C ALA A 388 -3.82 17.84 19.43
N LEU A 389 -4.91 17.10 19.25
CA LEU A 389 -6.27 17.62 19.30
C LEU A 389 -6.60 18.24 20.67
N ILE A 390 -6.25 17.55 21.76
CA ILE A 390 -6.55 17.97 23.14
C ILE A 390 -5.61 19.09 23.59
N THR A 391 -4.36 19.08 23.14
CA THR A 391 -3.36 20.08 23.54
C THR A 391 -3.56 21.42 22.84
N ASP A 392 -4.10 21.47 21.61
CA ASP A 392 -4.44 22.73 20.93
C ASP A 392 -5.87 23.20 21.26
N PRO A 393 -6.04 24.33 21.98
CA PRO A 393 -7.37 24.86 22.32
C PRO A 393 -8.21 25.20 21.08
N ARG A 394 -7.60 25.61 19.96
CA ARG A 394 -8.31 25.92 18.72
C ARG A 394 -8.83 24.65 18.05
N ALA A 395 -8.01 23.61 17.99
CA ALA A 395 -8.42 22.30 17.48
C ALA A 395 -9.53 21.69 18.35
N THR A 396 -9.39 21.74 19.67
CA THR A 396 -10.43 21.30 20.61
C THR A 396 -11.74 22.06 20.40
N LYS A 397 -11.70 23.40 20.31
CA LYS A 397 -12.90 24.22 20.05
C LYS A 397 -13.55 23.85 18.72
N ARG A 398 -12.75 23.62 17.67
CA ARG A 398 -13.27 23.21 16.35
C ARG A 398 -13.94 21.84 16.42
N PHE A 399 -13.31 20.88 17.09
CA PHE A 399 -13.84 19.52 17.24
C PHE A 399 -15.15 19.49 18.04
N ARG A 400 -15.22 20.22 19.18
CA ARG A 400 -16.46 20.35 19.95
C ARG A 400 -17.60 20.97 19.16
N ASN A 401 -17.28 21.88 18.23
CA ASN A 401 -18.28 22.53 17.37
C ASN A 401 -18.50 21.81 16.03
N MET A 402 -17.92 20.63 15.81
CA MET A 402 -17.97 19.94 14.52
C MET A 402 -19.41 19.67 14.07
N HIS A 403 -20.29 19.32 15.00
CA HIS A 403 -21.72 19.14 14.72
C HIS A 403 -22.38 20.39 14.10
N ARG A 404 -22.03 21.59 14.58
CA ARG A 404 -22.54 22.86 14.04
C ARG A 404 -21.94 23.17 12.68
N VAL A 405 -20.63 23.00 12.55
CA VAL A 405 -19.90 23.30 11.30
C VAL A 405 -20.37 22.40 10.16
N LEU A 406 -20.53 21.10 10.41
CA LEU A 406 -20.99 20.15 9.40
C LEU A 406 -22.46 20.39 9.02
N MET A 407 -23.31 20.72 10.00
CA MET A 407 -24.70 21.07 9.73
C MET A 407 -24.81 22.38 8.93
N ALA A 408 -24.01 23.39 9.24
CA ALA A 408 -23.98 24.64 8.49
C ALA A 408 -23.61 24.41 7.02
N LYS A 409 -22.58 23.58 6.74
CA LYS A 409 -22.23 23.20 5.37
C LYS A 409 -23.32 22.41 4.65
N ALA A 410 -24.06 21.56 5.37
CA ALA A 410 -25.21 20.86 4.78
C ALA A 410 -26.32 21.85 4.41
N ASN A 411 -26.58 22.85 5.27
CA ASN A 411 -27.55 23.91 5.02
C ASN A 411 -27.14 24.82 3.87
N GLU A 412 -25.86 25.17 3.73
CA GLU A 412 -25.37 25.96 2.59
C GLU A 412 -25.72 25.32 1.24
N ILE A 413 -25.71 23.98 1.15
CA ILE A 413 -26.09 23.26 -0.07
C ILE A 413 -27.61 23.39 -0.32
N PHE A 414 -28.43 23.30 0.72
CA PHE A 414 -29.87 23.56 0.62
C PHE A 414 -30.14 25.00 0.20
N ASP A 415 -29.52 25.97 0.88
CA ASP A 415 -29.70 27.41 0.63
C ASP A 415 -29.29 27.79 -0.79
N THR A 416 -28.21 27.18 -1.32
CA THR A 416 -27.76 27.39 -2.70
C THR A 416 -28.77 26.85 -3.71
N ALA A 417 -29.28 25.62 -3.50
CA ALA A 417 -30.28 25.03 -4.39
C ALA A 417 -31.60 25.82 -4.36
N ASP A 418 -32.02 26.28 -3.18
CA ASP A 418 -33.22 27.11 -3.00
C ASP A 418 -33.05 28.49 -3.65
N ALA A 419 -31.88 29.13 -3.52
CA ALA A 419 -31.58 30.42 -4.17
C ALA A 419 -31.57 30.31 -5.70
N GLU A 420 -31.15 29.16 -6.23
CA GLU A 420 -31.18 28.83 -7.66
C GLU A 420 -32.56 28.33 -8.14
N GLY A 421 -33.53 28.18 -7.24
CA GLY A 421 -34.89 27.73 -7.56
C GLY A 421 -34.96 26.31 -8.11
N ARG A 422 -33.97 25.46 -7.80
CA ARG A 422 -33.84 24.11 -8.36
C ARG A 422 -33.86 23.04 -7.27
N SER A 423 -34.07 21.80 -7.70
CA SER A 423 -33.87 20.65 -6.83
C SER A 423 -32.39 20.30 -6.69
N LEU A 424 -32.06 19.62 -5.60
CA LEU A 424 -30.73 19.07 -5.36
C LEU A 424 -30.39 17.98 -6.38
N THR A 425 -29.16 18.01 -6.87
CA THR A 425 -28.59 16.94 -7.69
C THR A 425 -28.30 15.69 -6.85
N ILE A 426 -28.09 14.54 -7.50
CA ILE A 426 -27.75 13.27 -6.82
C ILE A 426 -26.46 13.42 -5.99
N ALA A 427 -25.48 14.17 -6.50
CA ALA A 427 -24.22 14.43 -5.82
C ALA A 427 -24.44 15.26 -4.54
N GLU A 428 -25.23 16.33 -4.63
CA GLU A 428 -25.56 17.18 -3.48
C GLU A 428 -26.40 16.43 -2.44
N ILE A 429 -27.37 15.61 -2.86
CA ILE A 429 -28.12 14.73 -1.95
C ILE A 429 -27.17 13.81 -1.18
N THR A 430 -26.18 13.24 -1.86
CA THR A 430 -25.19 12.37 -1.25
C THR A 430 -24.33 13.13 -0.24
N GLN A 431 -23.89 14.33 -0.61
CA GLN A 431 -23.05 15.19 0.23
C GLN A 431 -23.80 15.70 1.47
N VAL A 432 -25.04 16.15 1.32
CA VAL A 432 -25.91 16.56 2.42
C VAL A 432 -26.15 15.41 3.38
N ARG A 433 -26.40 14.19 2.88
CA ARG A 433 -26.54 13.00 3.73
C ARG A 433 -25.28 12.72 4.52
N GLN A 434 -24.11 12.75 3.88
CA GLN A 434 -22.82 12.55 4.57
C GLN A 434 -22.57 13.61 5.64
N LEU A 435 -22.73 14.89 5.31
CA LEU A 435 -22.54 16.00 6.22
C LEU A 435 -23.52 15.93 7.40
N GLY A 436 -24.80 15.70 7.13
CA GLY A 436 -25.86 15.56 8.13
C GLY A 436 -25.64 14.37 9.06
N THR A 437 -25.27 13.21 8.52
CA THR A 437 -24.95 12.02 9.34
C THR A 437 -23.75 12.29 10.26
N CYS A 438 -22.67 12.87 9.74
CA CYS A 438 -21.50 13.21 10.55
C CYS A 438 -21.81 14.30 11.59
N ALA A 439 -22.66 15.28 11.24
CA ALA A 439 -23.13 16.30 12.17
C ALA A 439 -23.93 15.71 13.32
N ALA A 440 -24.88 14.81 13.01
CA ALA A 440 -25.70 14.11 14.00
C ALA A 440 -24.85 13.23 14.91
N ALA A 441 -23.95 12.42 14.35
CA ALA A 441 -23.03 11.60 15.14
C ALA A 441 -22.15 12.46 16.07
N SER A 442 -21.60 13.56 15.56
CA SER A 442 -20.82 14.50 16.37
C SER A 442 -21.64 15.14 17.49
N ALA A 443 -22.92 15.44 17.25
CA ALA A 443 -23.82 15.99 18.27
C ALA A 443 -24.14 14.97 19.37
N ILE A 444 -24.38 13.72 19.00
CA ILE A 444 -24.68 12.62 19.92
C ILE A 444 -23.46 12.32 20.80
N GLU A 445 -22.27 12.19 20.20
CA GLU A 445 -21.02 11.99 20.93
C GLU A 445 -20.68 13.16 21.86
N TYR A 446 -21.04 14.38 21.47
CA TYR A 446 -20.82 15.57 22.30
C TYR A 446 -21.79 15.66 23.48
N ALA A 447 -23.07 15.33 23.28
CA ALA A 447 -24.12 15.48 24.29
C ALA A 447 -24.34 14.23 25.16
N GLY A 448 -23.92 13.06 24.70
CA GLY A 448 -24.20 11.76 25.30
C GLY A 448 -22.95 11.03 25.81
N ARG A 449 -23.16 9.78 26.25
CA ARG A 449 -22.03 8.86 26.51
C ARG A 449 -21.43 8.42 25.18
N PRO A 450 -20.10 8.23 25.10
CA PRO A 450 -19.48 7.75 23.87
C PRO A 450 -20.12 6.45 23.40
N ILE A 451 -20.57 6.42 22.15
CA ILE A 451 -21.14 5.22 21.53
C ILE A 451 -20.24 4.79 20.37
N ARG A 452 -20.22 3.48 20.07
CA ARG A 452 -19.49 3.03 18.88
C ARG A 452 -20.19 3.58 17.64
N LEU A 453 -19.42 4.01 16.64
CA LEU A 453 -19.97 4.60 15.42
C LEU A 453 -21.03 3.71 14.74
N ASN A 454 -20.82 2.39 14.70
CA ASN A 454 -21.81 1.45 14.17
C ASN A 454 -23.13 1.47 14.96
N ASN A 455 -23.07 1.66 16.28
CA ASN A 455 -24.26 1.79 17.10
C ASN A 455 -24.94 3.14 16.87
N CYS A 456 -24.16 4.22 16.66
CA CYS A 456 -24.69 5.54 16.30
C CYS A 456 -25.49 5.50 15.00
N LEU A 457 -25.01 4.79 13.98
CA LEU A 457 -25.72 4.62 12.71
C LEU A 457 -27.00 3.78 12.84
N GLY A 458 -27.07 2.91 13.85
CA GLY A 458 -28.25 2.10 14.15
C GLY A 458 -29.36 2.83 14.90
N LEU A 459 -29.14 4.08 15.34
CA LEU A 459 -30.12 4.83 16.10
C LEU A 459 -31.32 5.26 15.24
N ARG A 460 -32.52 5.11 15.78
CA ARG A 460 -33.78 5.34 15.07
C ARG A 460 -34.53 6.52 15.64
N MET A 461 -35.03 7.41 14.78
CA MET A 461 -35.91 8.52 15.20
C MET A 461 -37.39 8.13 15.27
N ARG A 462 -37.80 7.04 14.61
CA ARG A 462 -39.21 6.62 14.48
C ARG A 462 -39.35 5.10 14.69
N GLY A 463 -40.58 4.65 14.91
CA GLY A 463 -40.92 3.24 15.13
C GLY A 463 -40.95 2.83 16.60
N SER A 464 -41.33 1.58 16.85
CA SER A 464 -41.43 0.98 18.19
C SER A 464 -40.10 0.95 18.95
N THR A 465 -38.97 0.94 18.22
CA THR A 465 -37.60 0.93 18.76
C THR A 465 -36.90 2.29 18.60
N ARG A 466 -37.62 3.41 18.71
CA ARG A 466 -37.02 4.75 18.57
C ARG A 466 -36.04 5.05 19.72
N ASN A 467 -34.88 5.60 19.39
CA ASN A 467 -33.86 6.06 20.34
C ASN A 467 -34.00 7.55 20.66
N PHE A 468 -34.58 8.33 19.75
CA PHE A 468 -34.80 9.77 19.94
C PHE A 468 -36.26 10.07 20.27
N GLN A 469 -36.46 10.94 21.26
CA GLN A 469 -37.76 11.53 21.54
C GLN A 469 -37.76 12.93 20.92
N ALA A 470 -38.70 13.18 20.00
CA ALA A 470 -38.92 14.54 19.52
C ALA A 470 -39.44 15.40 20.69
N PRO A 471 -38.97 16.65 20.85
CA PRO A 471 -39.53 17.54 21.84
C PRO A 471 -41.05 17.68 21.60
N PRO A 472 -41.87 17.73 22.66
CA PRO A 472 -43.30 17.96 22.50
C PRO A 472 -43.50 19.29 21.76
N LYS A 473 -44.38 19.32 20.76
CA LYS A 473 -44.74 20.55 20.03
C LYS A 473 -45.09 21.65 21.04
N ARG A 474 -44.20 22.62 21.27
CA ARG A 474 -44.58 23.87 21.91
C ARG A 474 -45.25 24.76 20.86
N PRO A 475 -46.33 25.49 21.23
CA PRO A 475 -46.96 26.42 20.31
C PRO A 475 -45.96 27.52 19.95
N THR A 476 -46.01 27.90 18.69
CA THR A 476 -45.24 28.95 18.02
C THR A 476 -45.09 30.19 18.90
N LEU A 477 -43.87 30.50 19.35
CA LEU A 477 -43.35 31.86 19.53
C LEU A 477 -41.90 31.85 20.05
N LEU A 478 -41.15 32.82 19.54
CA LEU A 478 -39.87 33.38 20.02
C LEU A 478 -38.57 32.76 19.50
N ARG A 479 -38.05 33.45 18.47
CA ARG A 479 -36.65 33.80 18.19
C ARG A 479 -35.64 33.24 19.21
N PHE A 480 -34.78 32.33 18.78
CA PHE A 480 -33.53 32.09 19.47
C PHE A 480 -32.47 33.09 19.00
N ARG A 481 -32.21 34.06 19.88
CA ARG A 481 -30.96 34.84 19.91
C ARG A 481 -29.78 33.90 20.17
N ALA A 482 -28.68 34.19 19.51
CA ALA A 482 -27.38 33.57 19.71
C ALA A 482 -26.87 33.73 21.14
N CYS A 483 -26.26 32.66 21.66
CA CYS A 483 -25.19 32.66 22.67
C CYS A 483 -24.14 31.62 22.26
#